data_AF-A0A933X4T3-F1
#
_entry.id   AF-A0A933X4T3-F1
#
_cell.length_a   1.000
_cell.length_b   1.000
_cell.length_c   1.000
_cell.angle_alpha   90.00
_cell.angle_beta   90.00
_cell.angle_gamma   90.00
#
_symmetry.space_group_name_H-M   'P 1'
#
loop_
_entity.id
_entity.type
_entity.pdbx_description
1 polymer ?
#
loop_
_entity_poly.entity_id
_entity_poly.type
_entity_poly.pdbx_seq_one_letter_code
_entity_poly.pdbx_strand_id
1 'polypeptide(L)'
;MDVNGLNNIQGAGKVNFDKVAKIDLSRAQAPDARKSGVDSVQISDVAKYLNAVAKMPDLRNDKVKELKAQIESGQYESMDRLKSAVSKFLEEHKNG
;
A
#
# COMPACT_ATOMS: atom_id res chain seq x y z
N MET A 1 -38.07 36.92 40.36
CA MET A 1 -37.35 36.24 39.26
C MET A 1 -36.37 35.34 39.97
N ASP A 2 -36.82 34.13 40.25
CA ASP A 2 -36.22 33.25 41.24
C ASP A 2 -35.48 32.14 40.50
N VAL A 3 -34.16 32.18 40.55
CA VAL A 3 -33.30 31.17 39.93
C VAL A 3 -33.06 30.05 40.93
N ASN A 4 -33.77 28.94 40.73
CA ASN A 4 -33.53 27.70 41.45
C ASN A 4 -32.11 27.19 41.14
N GLY A 5 -31.25 27.21 42.16
CA GLY A 5 -29.91 26.63 42.09
C GLY A 5 -29.98 25.12 41.87
N LEU A 6 -29.24 24.66 40.86
CA LEU A 6 -28.99 23.25 40.56
C LEU A 6 -28.29 22.58 41.76
N ASN A 7 -29.07 21.89 42.60
CA ASN A 7 -28.55 20.98 43.60
C ASN A 7 -28.15 19.66 42.94
N ASN A 8 -26.97 19.17 43.30
CA ASN A 8 -26.32 17.90 42.96
C ASN A 8 -25.53 17.86 41.64
N ILE A 9 -24.37 18.53 41.65
CA ILE A 9 -23.21 18.05 40.91
C ILE A 9 -22.36 17.24 41.91
N GLN A 10 -22.49 15.91 41.88
CA GLN A 10 -21.58 15.05 42.63
C GLN A 10 -20.18 15.22 42.03
N GLY A 11 -19.24 15.75 42.81
CA GLY A 11 -17.84 15.89 42.41
C GLY A 11 -17.18 14.55 42.10
N ALA A 12 -16.03 14.58 41.42
CA ALA A 12 -15.28 13.40 41.03
C ALA A 12 -15.05 12.44 42.22
N GLY A 13 -15.55 11.21 42.08
CA GLY A 13 -15.38 10.15 43.07
C GLY A 13 -13.91 9.78 43.25
N LYS A 14 -13.53 9.42 44.49
CA LYS A 14 -12.15 9.05 44.82
C LYS A 14 -11.86 7.68 44.24
N VAL A 15 -10.82 7.57 43.41
CA VAL A 15 -10.33 6.28 42.89
C VAL A 15 -9.50 5.62 43.99
N ASN A 16 -9.95 4.46 44.49
CA ASN A 16 -9.15 3.63 45.36
C ASN A 16 -8.12 2.89 44.51
N PHE A 17 -6.85 3.15 44.74
CA PHE A 17 -5.78 2.33 44.20
C PHE A 17 -5.61 1.12 45.12
N ASP A 18 -6.25 0.01 44.78
CA ASP A 18 -5.96 -1.26 45.41
C ASP A 18 -4.48 -1.60 45.17
N LYS A 19 -3.80 -1.90 46.27
CA LYS A 19 -2.35 -2.06 46.36
C LYS A 19 -1.87 -2.95 45.23
N VAL A 20 -0.97 -2.42 44.41
CA VAL A 20 -0.25 -3.17 43.38
C VAL A 20 0.47 -4.35 44.03
N ALA A 21 -0.11 -5.54 43.92
CA ALA A 21 0.58 -6.78 44.22
C ALA A 21 1.75 -6.89 43.23
N LYS A 22 2.97 -7.08 43.77
CA LYS A 22 4.17 -7.29 42.98
C LYS A 22 3.94 -8.52 42.08
N ILE A 23 3.83 -8.28 40.78
CA ILE A 23 3.70 -9.32 39.77
C ILE A 23 5.03 -10.09 39.76
N ASP A 24 4.97 -11.39 40.02
CA ASP A 24 6.09 -12.31 39.79
C ASP A 24 6.19 -12.55 38.27
N LEU A 25 7.26 -12.04 37.65
CA LEU A 25 7.48 -12.09 36.20
C LEU A 25 7.89 -13.48 35.68
N SER A 26 7.89 -14.53 36.50
CA SER A 26 8.39 -15.85 36.08
C SER A 26 7.33 -16.87 35.64
N ARG A 27 6.02 -16.54 35.68
CA ARG A 27 4.97 -17.50 35.31
C ARG A 27 3.69 -16.86 34.77
N ALA A 28 3.75 -16.33 33.56
CA ALA A 28 2.58 -16.18 32.71
C ALA A 28 2.95 -16.56 31.28
N GLN A 29 2.47 -17.74 30.87
CA GLN A 29 2.39 -18.14 29.47
C GLN A 29 1.83 -16.97 28.66
N ALA A 30 2.47 -16.66 27.54
CA ALA A 30 2.07 -15.59 26.64
C ALA A 30 0.55 -15.67 26.41
N PRO A 31 -0.24 -14.66 26.84
CA PRO A 31 -1.61 -14.58 26.37
C PRO A 31 -1.54 -14.38 24.87
N ASP A 32 -2.34 -15.17 24.16
CA ASP A 32 -2.62 -15.11 22.73
C ASP A 32 -2.26 -13.75 22.12
N ALA A 33 -1.40 -13.81 21.10
CA ALA A 33 -1.05 -12.71 20.25
C ALA A 33 -2.28 -11.82 20.06
N ARG A 34 -2.20 -10.59 20.56
CA ARG A 34 -3.17 -9.53 20.27
C ARG A 34 -3.29 -9.51 18.75
N LYS A 35 -4.33 -10.13 18.20
CA LYS A 35 -4.75 -9.91 16.83
C LYS A 35 -5.16 -8.46 16.81
N SER A 36 -4.19 -7.59 16.49
CA SER A 36 -4.46 -6.26 15.99
C SER A 36 -5.56 -6.44 14.97
N GLY A 37 -6.74 -5.87 15.22
CA GLY A 37 -7.85 -5.95 14.28
C GLY A 37 -7.36 -5.38 12.96
N VAL A 38 -7.01 -6.26 12.03
CA VAL A 38 -6.50 -5.86 10.72
C VAL A 38 -7.74 -5.39 9.97
N ASP A 39 -7.95 -4.08 9.96
CA ASP A 39 -8.94 -3.47 9.09
C ASP A 39 -8.52 -3.75 7.65
N SER A 40 -9.37 -4.48 6.92
CA SER A 40 -9.08 -4.90 5.55
C SER A 40 -9.94 -4.08 4.60
N VAL A 41 -9.30 -3.25 3.79
CA VAL A 41 -10.01 -2.47 2.76
C VAL A 41 -10.11 -3.31 1.50
N GLN A 42 -11.33 -3.64 1.08
CA GLN A 42 -11.56 -4.28 -0.21
C GLN A 42 -11.61 -3.22 -1.32
N ILE A 43 -10.61 -3.22 -2.19
CA ILE A 43 -10.57 -2.35 -3.35
C ILE A 43 -11.45 -2.97 -4.45
N SER A 44 -12.45 -2.23 -4.93
CA SER A 44 -13.27 -2.66 -6.07
C SER A 44 -12.40 -2.91 -7.30
N ASP A 45 -12.80 -3.86 -8.15
CA ASP A 45 -12.02 -4.16 -9.35
C ASP A 45 -11.90 -2.94 -10.27
N VAL A 46 -12.94 -2.10 -10.33
CA VAL A 46 -12.90 -0.81 -11.03
C VAL A 46 -11.79 0.10 -10.52
N ALA A 47 -11.59 0.21 -9.21
CA ALA A 47 -10.53 1.03 -8.64
C ALA A 47 -9.13 0.46 -8.94
N LYS A 48 -8.98 -0.87 -9.04
CA LYS A 48 -7.71 -1.49 -9.49
C LYS A 48 -7.40 -1.11 -10.94
N TYR A 49 -8.39 -1.17 -11.83
CA TYR A 49 -8.21 -0.78 -13.23
C TYR A 49 -7.91 0.70 -13.40
N LEU A 50 -8.63 1.59 -12.69
CA LEU A 50 -8.34 3.03 -12.72
C LEU A 50 -6.94 3.35 -12.20
N ASN A 51 -6.48 2.64 -11.16
CA ASN A 51 -5.12 2.79 -10.65
C ASN A 51 -4.07 2.33 -11.67
N ALA A 52 -4.33 1.24 -12.38
CA ALA A 52 -3.45 0.76 -13.46
C ALA A 52 -3.37 1.79 -14.60
N VAL A 53 -4.50 2.34 -15.03
CA VAL A 53 -4.54 3.41 -16.06
C VAL A 53 -3.82 4.67 -15.58
N ALA A 54 -4.02 5.08 -14.34
CA ALA A 54 -3.35 6.27 -13.76
C ALA A 54 -1.82 6.10 -13.65
N LYS A 55 -1.33 4.86 -13.55
CA LYS A 55 0.11 4.54 -13.56
C LYS A 55 0.68 4.36 -14.95
N MET A 56 -0.14 4.34 -16.00
CA MET A 56 0.39 4.27 -17.35
C MET A 56 1.14 5.56 -17.65
N PRO A 57 2.41 5.46 -18.07
CA PRO A 57 3.16 6.64 -18.47
C PRO A 57 2.51 7.28 -19.69
N ASP A 58 2.59 8.60 -19.78
CA ASP A 58 2.06 9.33 -20.93
C ASP A 58 2.65 8.80 -22.23
N LEU A 59 1.76 8.44 -23.16
CA LEU A 59 2.17 7.95 -24.46
C LEU A 59 2.78 9.10 -25.26
N ARG A 60 4.08 8.99 -25.52
CA ARG A 60 4.82 9.94 -26.38
C ARG A 60 4.46 9.68 -27.84
N ASN A 61 3.31 10.18 -28.27
CA ASN A 61 2.76 9.96 -29.62
C ASN A 61 3.76 10.26 -30.74
N ASP A 62 4.59 11.29 -30.60
CA ASP A 62 5.62 11.62 -31.59
C ASP A 62 6.64 10.50 -31.79
N LYS A 63 7.13 9.92 -30.69
CA LYS A 63 8.06 8.77 -30.74
C LYS A 63 7.39 7.54 -31.34
N VAL A 64 6.12 7.29 -31.00
CA VAL A 64 5.37 6.17 -31.58
C VAL A 64 5.24 6.35 -33.09
N LYS A 65 4.93 7.56 -33.56
CA LYS A 65 4.80 7.86 -34.98
C LYS A 65 6.14 7.71 -35.73
N GLU A 66 7.23 8.20 -35.15
CA GLU A 66 8.58 8.04 -35.69
C GLU A 66 8.97 6.56 -35.80
N LEU A 67 8.74 5.78 -34.74
CA LEU A 67 9.04 4.35 -34.73
C LEU A 67 8.20 3.59 -35.76
N LYS A 68 6.91 3.91 -35.88
CA LYS A 68 6.04 3.34 -36.93
C LYS A 68 6.59 3.61 -38.33
N ALA A 69 6.99 4.86 -38.60
CA ALA A 69 7.58 5.22 -39.89
C ALA A 69 8.88 4.44 -40.17
N GLN A 70 9.75 4.25 -39.16
CA GLN A 70 10.96 3.44 -39.29
C GLN A 70 10.66 1.96 -39.57
N ILE A 71 9.58 1.42 -39.00
CA ILE A 71 9.15 0.03 -39.22
C ILE A 71 8.62 -0.12 -40.65
N GLU A 72 7.74 0.78 -41.08
CA GLU A 72 7.17 0.78 -42.43
C GLU A 72 8.24 0.96 -43.51
N SER A 73 9.27 1.77 -43.25
CA SER A 73 10.39 1.97 -44.16
C SER A 73 11.43 0.83 -44.12
N GLY A 74 11.22 -0.20 -43.29
CA GLY A 74 12.18 -1.29 -43.08
C GLY A 74 13.51 -0.88 -42.44
N GLN A 75 13.61 0.33 -41.87
CA GLN A 75 14.84 0.86 -41.25
C GLN A 75 14.90 0.60 -39.74
N TYR A 76 13.82 0.09 -39.16
CA TYR A 76 13.76 -0.28 -37.75
C TYR A 76 14.67 -1.48 -37.43
N GLU A 77 14.75 -2.44 -38.35
CA GLU A 77 15.55 -3.66 -38.21
C GLU A 77 17.01 -3.43 -38.65
N SER A 78 17.74 -2.65 -37.86
CA SER A 78 19.20 -2.60 -37.99
C SER A 78 19.85 -3.82 -37.34
N MET A 79 20.99 -4.26 -37.90
CA MET A 79 21.77 -5.39 -37.37
C MET A 79 22.16 -5.20 -35.89
N ASP A 80 22.42 -3.96 -35.47
CA ASP A 80 22.79 -3.67 -34.08
C ASP A 80 21.59 -3.76 -33.13
N ARG A 81 20.40 -3.30 -33.56
CA ARG A 81 19.15 -3.48 -32.78
C ARG A 81 18.79 -4.95 -32.65
N LEU A 82 18.96 -5.74 -33.71
CA LEU A 82 18.69 -7.18 -33.67
C LEU A 82 19.63 -7.91 -32.71
N LYS A 83 20.95 -7.66 -32.80
CA LYS A 83 21.92 -8.23 -31.86
C LYS A 83 21.59 -7.86 -30.40
N SER A 84 21.26 -6.59 -30.15
CA SER A 84 20.90 -6.14 -28.80
C SER A 84 19.61 -6.80 -28.30
N ALA A 85 18.59 -6.94 -29.15
CA ALA A 85 17.34 -7.60 -28.79
C ALA A 85 17.56 -9.08 -28.45
N VAL A 86 18.35 -9.80 -29.26
CA VAL A 86 18.69 -11.20 -29.01
C VAL A 86 19.49 -11.37 -27.72
N SER A 87 20.48 -10.51 -27.45
CA SER A 87 21.25 -10.56 -26.21
C SER A 87 20.37 -10.35 -24.97
N LYS A 88 19.48 -9.37 -24.99
CA LYS A 88 18.53 -9.12 -23.88
C LYS A 88 17.57 -10.27 -23.66
N PHE A 89 17.03 -10.82 -24.75
CA PHE A 89 16.14 -11.98 -24.69
C PHE A 89 16.83 -13.19 -24.04
N LEU A 90 18.09 -13.46 -24.42
CA LEU A 90 18.87 -14.54 -23.80
C LEU A 90 19.24 -14.27 -22.33
N GLU A 91 19.43 -13.01 -21.94
CA GLU A 91 19.71 -12.62 -20.55
C GLU A 91 18.48 -12.80 -19.66
N GLU A 92 17.30 -12.38 -20.12
CA GLU A 92 16.02 -12.54 -19.42
C GLU A 92 15.72 -14.02 -19.17
N HIS A 93 15.92 -14.87 -20.19
CA HIS A 93 15.64 -16.32 -20.09
C HIS A 93 16.76 -17.15 -19.46
N LYS A 94 17.95 -16.59 -19.20
CA LYS A 94 19.00 -17.25 -18.41
C LYS A 94 18.83 -17.05 -16.90
N ASN A 95 18.11 -16.01 -16.50
CA ASN A 95 17.96 -15.59 -15.10
C ASN A 95 16.57 -15.93 -14.51
N GLY A 96 15.74 -16.71 -15.20
CA GLY A 96 14.46 -17.25 -14.73
C GLY A 96 14.47 -18.77 -14.74
#